data_AF-A0A519HUV3-F1
#
_entry.id   AF-A0A519HUV3-F1
#
_cell.length_a   1.000
_cell.length_b   1.000
_cell.length_c   1.000
_cell.angle_alpha   90.00
_cell.angle_beta   90.00
_cell.angle_gamma   90.00
#
_symmetry.space_group_name_H-M   'P 1'
#
loop_
_entity.id
_entity.type
_entity.pdbx_description
1 polymer ?
#
loop_
_entity_poly.entity_id
_entity_poly.type
_entity_poly.pdbx_seq_one_letter_code
_entity_poly.pdbx_strand_id
1 'polypeptide(L)'
;MHAALQALSEPHRMSILSMLADGERPAGDFVDALPISQPTVSKHLSVLREAGLVTVRKDAQRRMYRLNPAPLAELDEWLARYRSLWSGKLDALEAHLDKEFPQ
;
A
#
# COMPACT_ATOMS: atom_id res chain seq x y z
N MET A 1 -8.91 3.99 -7.19
CA MET A 1 -7.69 4.82 -7.39
C MET A 1 -7.54 6.14 -6.57
N HIS A 2 -8.29 7.23 -6.82
CA HIS A 2 -8.01 8.56 -6.18
C HIS A 2 -8.01 8.53 -4.63
N ALA A 3 -9.00 7.87 -4.03
CA ALA A 3 -9.09 7.72 -2.57
C ALA A 3 -7.90 6.94 -1.98
N ALA A 4 -7.39 5.93 -2.72
CA ALA A 4 -6.21 5.18 -2.30
C ALA A 4 -4.95 6.05 -2.31
N LEU A 5 -4.73 6.88 -3.33
CA LEU A 5 -3.61 7.82 -3.37
C LEU A 5 -3.65 8.85 -2.23
N GLN A 6 -4.83 9.44 -1.98
CA GLN A 6 -5.02 10.37 -0.85
C GLN A 6 -4.79 9.67 0.50
N ALA A 7 -5.25 8.43 0.64
CA ALA A 7 -4.99 7.64 1.82
C ALA A 7 -3.48 7.34 1.98
N LEU A 8 -2.78 6.98 0.90
CA LEU A 8 -1.34 6.69 0.95
C LEU A 8 -0.46 7.94 1.17
N SER A 9 -0.99 9.15 1.01
CA SER A 9 -0.23 10.39 1.20
C SER A 9 0.06 10.73 2.67
N GLU A 10 -0.41 9.93 3.63
CA GLU A 10 -0.17 10.16 5.06
C GLU A 10 0.70 9.04 5.66
N PRO A 11 1.81 9.38 6.35
CA PRO A 11 2.80 8.41 6.81
C PRO A 11 2.27 7.32 7.74
N HIS A 12 1.42 7.64 8.71
CA HIS A 12 0.92 6.62 9.65
C HIS A 12 0.00 5.62 8.96
N ARG A 13 -0.79 6.05 7.97
CA ARG A 13 -1.57 5.14 7.11
C ARG A 13 -0.66 4.20 6.32
N MET A 14 0.44 4.68 5.77
CA MET A 14 1.43 3.79 5.13
C MET A 14 2.01 2.78 6.12
N SER A 15 2.39 3.21 7.33
CA SER A 15 2.90 2.31 8.37
C SER A 15 1.90 1.24 8.77
N ILE A 16 0.61 1.59 8.90
CA ILE A 16 -0.47 0.61 9.17
C ILE A 16 -0.54 -0.45 8.06
N LEU A 17 -0.48 -0.03 6.78
CA LEU A 17 -0.51 -0.98 5.66
C LEU A 17 0.73 -1.88 5.65
N SER A 18 1.91 -1.34 5.95
CA SER A 18 3.13 -2.14 6.09
C SER A 18 3.01 -3.19 7.18
N MET A 19 2.46 -2.83 8.36
CA MET A 19 2.22 -3.81 9.43
C MET A 19 1.22 -4.89 9.01
N LEU A 20 0.24 -4.56 8.19
CA LEU A 20 -0.78 -5.49 7.67
C LEU A 20 -0.27 -6.36 6.52
N ALA A 21 0.89 -6.08 5.94
CA ALA A 21 1.50 -6.91 4.91
C ALA A 21 1.86 -8.31 5.43
N ASP A 22 2.22 -8.41 6.72
CA ASP A 22 2.57 -9.67 7.38
C ASP A 22 1.36 -10.49 7.82
N GLY A 23 0.15 -9.91 7.80
CA GLY A 23 -1.06 -10.59 8.22
C GLY A 23 -2.10 -9.69 8.88
N GLU A 24 -3.19 -10.32 9.30
CA GLU A 24 -4.30 -9.64 9.96
C GLU A 24 -3.96 -9.28 11.41
N ARG A 25 -4.32 -8.06 11.85
CA ARG A 25 -4.01 -7.54 13.19
C ARG A 25 -5.21 -6.86 13.85
N PRO A 26 -5.37 -6.93 15.19
CA PRO A 26 -6.38 -6.16 15.89
C PRO A 26 -6.03 -4.66 15.94
N ALA A 27 -7.03 -3.81 16.19
CA ALA A 27 -6.82 -2.36 16.30
C ALA A 27 -5.76 -1.96 17.35
N GLY A 28 -5.64 -2.74 18.44
CA GLY A 28 -4.73 -2.48 19.55
C GLY A 28 -3.26 -2.46 19.12
N ASP A 29 -2.85 -3.39 18.24
CA ASP A 29 -1.46 -3.49 17.78
C ASP A 29 -0.96 -2.19 17.14
N PHE A 30 -1.82 -1.45 16.44
CA PHE A 30 -1.45 -0.17 15.83
C PHE A 30 -1.34 0.96 16.85
N VAL A 31 -2.11 0.91 17.94
CA VAL A 31 -2.02 1.87 19.04
C VAL A 31 -0.72 1.67 19.80
N ASP A 32 -0.31 0.42 19.99
CA ASP A 32 0.92 0.08 20.70
C ASP A 32 2.18 0.38 19.85
N ALA A 33 2.08 0.25 18.53
CA ALA A 33 3.22 0.42 17.62
C ALA A 33 3.46 1.85 17.12
N LEU A 34 2.44 2.71 17.12
CA LEU A 34 2.54 4.06 16.55
C LEU A 34 2.51 5.14 17.64
N PRO A 35 3.33 6.21 17.55
CA PRO A 35 3.39 7.28 18.54
C PRO A 35 2.22 8.28 18.40
N ILE A 36 0.99 7.78 18.26
CA ILE A 36 -0.23 8.58 18.06
C ILE A 36 -1.38 8.05 18.92
N SER A 37 -2.37 8.91 19.18
CA SER A 37 -3.51 8.55 20.02
C SER A 37 -4.41 7.48 19.41
N GLN A 38 -5.11 6.71 20.24
CA GLN A 38 -6.11 5.73 19.80
C GLN A 38 -7.24 6.33 18.93
N PRO A 39 -7.79 7.53 19.22
CA PRO A 39 -8.71 8.21 18.30
C PRO A 39 -8.09 8.48 16.92
N THR A 40 -6.81 8.87 16.87
CA THR A 40 -6.08 9.10 15.62
C THR A 40 -5.92 7.80 14.82
N VAL A 41 -5.50 6.71 15.46
CA VAL A 41 -5.43 5.37 14.84
C VAL A 41 -6.79 4.96 14.29
N SER A 42 -7.86 5.12 15.07
CA SER A 42 -9.22 4.76 14.67
C SER A 42 -9.67 5.57 13.45
N LYS A 43 -9.32 6.86 13.39
CA LYS A 43 -9.57 7.71 12.23
C LYS A 43 -8.81 7.22 10.99
N HIS A 44 -7.53 6.87 11.13
CA HIS A 44 -6.73 6.33 10.03
C HIS A 44 -7.30 5.01 9.50
N LEU A 45 -7.69 4.09 10.38
CA LEU A 45 -8.31 2.82 9.99
C LEU A 45 -9.65 3.03 9.26
N SER A 46 -10.47 4.00 9.69
CA SER A 46 -11.70 4.36 8.97
C SER A 46 -11.42 4.88 7.57
N VAL A 47 -10.46 5.80 7.41
CA VAL A 47 -10.07 6.34 6.09
C VAL A 47 -9.51 5.24 5.18
N LEU A 48 -8.66 4.36 5.69
CA LEU A 48 -8.13 3.23 4.93
C LEU A 48 -9.24 2.27 4.49
N ARG A 49 -10.23 2.02 5.34
CA ARG A 49 -11.39 1.19 5.01
C ARG A 49 -12.27 1.84 3.95
N GLU A 50 -12.54 3.13 4.07
CA GLU A 50 -13.31 3.90 3.09
C GLU A 50 -12.60 3.96 1.73
N ALA A 51 -11.27 4.05 1.73
CA ALA A 51 -10.44 3.93 0.52
C ALA A 51 -10.34 2.50 -0.03
N GLY A 52 -10.92 1.51 0.65
CA GLY A 52 -10.89 0.10 0.28
C GLY A 52 -9.55 -0.60 0.50
N LEU A 53 -8.56 0.07 1.10
CA LEU A 53 -7.20 -0.47 1.32
C LEU A 53 -7.13 -1.50 2.45
N VAL A 54 -8.12 -1.51 3.35
CA VAL A 54 -8.24 -2.53 4.39
C VAL A 54 -9.66 -3.05 4.48
N THR A 55 -9.78 -4.30 4.90
CA THR A 55 -11.04 -4.90 5.34
C THR A 55 -11.03 -5.06 6.86
N VAL A 56 -12.22 -5.12 7.46
CA VAL A 56 -12.38 -5.35 8.89
C VAL A 56 -13.39 -6.46 9.12
N ARG A 57 -13.05 -7.40 10.00
CA ARG A 57 -13.97 -8.41 10.51
C ARG A 57 -14.04 -8.35 12.03
N LYS A 58 -15.17 -8.80 12.58
CA LYS A 58 -15.33 -8.98 14.02
C LYS A 58 -14.82 -10.37 14.41
N ASP A 59 -13.99 -10.41 15.45
CA ASP A 59 -13.49 -11.64 16.06
C ASP A 59 -13.70 -11.56 17.58
N ALA A 60 -14.75 -12.23 18.06
CA ALA A 60 -15.31 -12.03 19.39
C ALA A 60 -15.54 -10.53 19.70
N GLN A 61 -14.79 -9.97 20.66
CA GLN A 61 -14.87 -8.56 21.05
C GLN A 61 -13.88 -7.66 20.28
N ARG A 62 -13.01 -8.23 19.46
CA ARG A 62 -11.95 -7.51 18.74
C ARG A 62 -12.36 -7.25 17.29
N ARG A 63 -11.83 -6.15 16.74
CA ARG A 63 -11.89 -5.85 15.30
C ARG A 63 -10.54 -6.18 14.70
N MET A 64 -10.55 -7.13 13.77
CA MET A 64 -9.37 -7.60 13.06
C MET A 64 -9.32 -6.92 11.69
N TYR A 65 -8.19 -6.30 11.37
CA TYR A 65 -7.96 -5.58 10.13
C TYR A 65 -7.00 -6.35 9.24
N ARG A 66 -7.28 -6.40 7.94
CA ARG A 66 -6.45 -7.05 6.93
C ARG A 66 -6.25 -6.14 5.74
N LEU A 67 -5.05 -6.15 5.15
CA LEU A 67 -4.77 -5.49 3.89
C LEU A 67 -5.69 -6.02 2.77
N ASN A 68 -6.30 -5.12 2.01
CA ASN A 68 -6.92 -5.47 0.73
C ASN A 68 -5.97 -5.06 -0.40
N PRO A 69 -5.40 -6.01 -1.16
CA PRO A 69 -4.43 -5.69 -2.20
C PRO A 69 -5.06 -5.08 -3.45
N ALA A 70 -6.39 -5.19 -3.65
CA ALA A 70 -7.03 -4.79 -4.91
C ALA A 70 -6.76 -3.31 -5.30
N PRO A 71 -6.91 -2.30 -4.40
CA PRO A 71 -6.61 -0.91 -4.77
C PRO A 71 -5.12 -0.66 -5.03
N LEU A 72 -4.22 -1.47 -4.45
CA LEU A 72 -2.78 -1.38 -4.71
C LEU A 72 -2.43 -1.97 -6.09
N ALA A 73 -3.11 -3.04 -6.50
CA ALA A 73 -2.96 -3.60 -7.85
C ALA A 73 -3.41 -2.60 -8.93
N GLU A 74 -4.54 -1.91 -8.73
CA GLU A 74 -4.98 -0.82 -9.62
C GLU A 74 -3.91 0.30 -9.72
N LEU A 75 -3.31 0.65 -8.58
CA LEU A 75 -2.26 1.66 -8.53
C LEU A 75 -0.99 1.21 -9.26
N ASP A 76 -0.60 -0.06 -9.11
CA ASP A 76 0.56 -0.63 -9.80
C ASP A 76 0.36 -0.64 -11.32
N GLU A 77 -0.82 -1.05 -11.79
CA GLU A 77 -1.18 -1.03 -13.21
C GLU A 77 -1.15 0.40 -13.78
N TRP A 78 -1.64 1.38 -13.01
CA TRP A 78 -1.56 2.78 -13.40
C TRP A 78 -0.11 3.29 -13.45
N LEU A 79 0.74 2.92 -12.49
CA LEU A 79 2.16 3.26 -12.42
C LEU A 79 2.97 2.60 -13.54
N ALA A 80 2.58 1.41 -13.99
CA ALA A 80 3.29 0.63 -15.02
C ALA A 80 3.55 1.45 -16.29
N ARG A 81 2.62 2.35 -16.67
CA ARG A 81 2.76 3.23 -17.84
C ARG A 81 3.91 4.22 -17.76
N TYR A 82 4.39 4.52 -16.56
CA TYR A 82 5.47 5.46 -16.31
C TYR A 82 6.80 4.78 -15.97
N ARG A 83 6.83 3.44 -15.84
CA ARG A 83 8.03 2.70 -15.42
C ARG A 83 9.23 2.93 -16.34
N SER A 84 9.03 3.03 -17.65
CA SER A 84 10.10 3.30 -18.64
C SER A 84 10.77 4.67 -18.43
N LEU A 85 10.05 5.65 -17.88
CA LEU A 85 10.62 6.99 -17.63
C LEU A 85 11.69 6.96 -16.52
N TRP A 86 11.66 5.97 -15.64
CA TRP A 86 12.59 5.87 -14.50
C TRP A 86 13.62 4.74 -14.68
N SER A 87 13.38 3.82 -15.61
CA SER A 87 14.27 2.69 -15.93
C SER A 87 15.18 2.92 -17.13
N GLY A 88 15.16 4.12 -17.73
CA GLY A 88 15.82 4.43 -19.01
C GLY A 88 17.33 4.15 -19.16
N LYS A 89 18.08 3.85 -18.08
CA LYS A 89 19.46 3.36 -18.20
C LYS A 89 19.55 1.87 -18.54
N LEU A 90 18.58 1.07 -18.11
CA LEU A 90 18.47 -0.34 -18.45
C LEU A 90 17.90 -0.52 -19.87
N ASP A 91 16.88 0.26 -20.23
CA ASP A 91 16.29 0.23 -21.58
C ASP A 91 17.31 0.63 -22.66
N ALA A 92 18.15 1.64 -22.38
CA ALA A 92 19.23 2.04 -23.29
C ALA A 92 20.35 1.01 -23.37
N LEU A 93 20.61 0.27 -22.29
CA LEU A 93 21.59 -0.82 -22.27
C LEU A 93 21.06 -2.05 -23.01
N GLU A 94 19.80 -2.44 -22.81
CA GLU A 94 19.12 -3.52 -23.55
C GLU A 94 19.11 -3.23 -25.05
N ALA A 95 18.70 -2.02 -25.44
CA ALA A 95 18.73 -1.60 -26.85
C ALA A 95 20.13 -1.51 -27.48
N HIS A 96 21.19 -1.36 -26.67
CA HIS A 96 22.57 -1.43 -27.16
C HIS A 96 23.05 -2.87 -27.29
N LEU A 97 22.75 -3.73 -26.31
CA LEU A 97 23.11 -5.14 -26.32
C LEU A 97 22.42 -5.90 -27.46
N ASP A 98 21.15 -5.61 -27.74
CA ASP A 98 20.41 -6.18 -28.88
C ASP A 98 20.99 -5.78 -30.26
N LYS A 99 21.67 -4.62 -30.33
CA LYS A 99 22.34 -4.16 -31.56
C LYS A 99 23.72 -4.78 -31.75
N GLU A 100 24.48 -4.93 -30.68
CA GLU A 100 25.84 -5.50 -30.71
C GLU A 100 25.83 -7.04 -30.77
N PHE A 101 24.76 -7.68 -30.27
CA PHE A 101 24.59 -9.13 -30.27
C PHE A 101 23.17 -9.54 -30.73
N PRO A 102 22.87 -9.41 -32.04
CA PRO A 102 21.61 -9.92 -32.57
C PRO A 102 21.54 -11.45 -32.39
N GLN A 103 20.40 -11.94 -31.90
CA GLN A 103 20.09 -13.38 -31.77
C GLN A 103 19.89 -14.04 -33.14
#